data_AF-A0A838F1J0-F1
#
_entry.id   AF-A0A838F1J0-F1
#
_cell.length_a   1.000
_cell.length_b   1.000
_cell.length_c   1.000
_cell.angle_alpha   90.00
_cell.angle_beta   90.00
_cell.angle_gamma   90.00
#
_symmetry.space_group_name_H-M   'P 1'
#
loop_
_entity.id
_entity.type
_entity.pdbx_description
1 polymer ?
#
loop_
_entity_poly.entity_id
_entity_poly.type
_entity_poly.pdbx_seq_one_letter_code
_entity_poly.pdbx_strand_id
1 'polypeptide(L)'
;MKYFFLLFILASCQDYNSNSGDRAKFGPVVLDETDPNFRRAYFIIQDRCVSCHDHRHDKWADFKSNDEWESEGLVVPGQPATSEFIERIVNTGQVSSNMPPGGSPLPDAEYAHLVKWVTEFQ
;
A
#
# COMPACT_ATOMS: atom_id res chain seq x y z
N MET A 1 -4.22 -53.42 -27.25
CA MET A 1 -4.88 -52.33 -26.49
C MET A 1 -3.77 -51.50 -25.86
N LYS A 2 -3.55 -50.27 -26.34
CA LYS A 2 -2.44 -49.41 -25.89
C LYS A 2 -3.08 -48.22 -25.17
N TYR A 3 -3.03 -48.23 -23.84
CA TYR A 3 -3.62 -47.17 -23.01
C TYR A 3 -2.79 -45.90 -23.13
N PHE A 4 -3.38 -44.86 -23.70
CA PHE A 4 -2.82 -43.52 -23.77
C PHE A 4 -3.19 -42.79 -22.47
N PHE A 5 -2.23 -42.68 -21.55
CA PHE A 5 -2.40 -41.99 -20.28
C PHE A 5 -2.27 -40.48 -20.53
N LEU A 6 -3.40 -39.78 -20.52
CA LEU A 6 -3.47 -38.34 -20.75
C LEU A 6 -3.14 -37.62 -19.44
N LEU A 7 -1.91 -37.14 -19.30
CA LEU A 7 -1.50 -36.30 -18.17
C LEU A 7 -2.12 -34.91 -18.33
N PHE A 8 -3.15 -34.63 -17.53
CA PHE A 8 -3.61 -33.26 -17.25
C PHE A 8 -2.54 -32.54 -16.43
N ILE A 9 -1.82 -31.62 -17.07
CA ILE A 9 -0.97 -30.67 -16.35
C ILE A 9 -1.90 -29.58 -15.80
N LEU A 10 -2.19 -29.67 -14.51
CA LEU A 10 -2.78 -28.57 -13.76
C LEU A 10 -1.76 -27.42 -13.74
N ALA A 11 -2.07 -26.35 -14.46
CA ALA A 11 -1.37 -25.08 -14.31
C ALA A 11 -1.74 -24.49 -12.94
N SER A 12 -0.95 -24.81 -11.92
CA SER A 12 -0.98 -24.09 -10.66
C SER A 12 -0.28 -22.75 -10.87
N CYS A 13 -1.05 -21.69 -11.14
CA CYS A 13 -0.59 -20.36 -10.79
C CYS A 13 -0.56 -20.31 -9.25
N GLN A 14 0.58 -20.69 -8.68
CA GLN A 14 0.92 -20.41 -7.30
C GLN A 14 1.70 -19.11 -7.30
N ASP A 15 1.02 -17.99 -7.16
CA ASP A 15 1.58 -16.70 -6.80
C ASP A 15 1.99 -16.70 -5.31
N TYR A 16 2.82 -17.67 -4.92
CA TYR A 16 3.49 -17.67 -3.62
C TYR A 16 4.77 -16.84 -3.69
N ASN A 17 4.63 -15.54 -3.50
CA ASN A 17 5.59 -14.73 -2.75
C ASN A 17 4.75 -13.61 -2.07
N SER A 18 4.82 -13.30 -0.77
CA SER A 18 5.83 -13.51 0.26
C SER A 18 5.17 -13.87 1.60
N ASN A 19 5.83 -14.69 2.43
CA ASN A 19 5.53 -15.04 3.84
C ASN A 19 4.06 -15.40 4.21
N SER A 20 3.85 -16.64 4.67
CA SER A 20 2.62 -17.13 5.31
C SER A 20 2.08 -16.30 6.50
N GLY A 21 2.86 -15.35 7.01
CA GLY A 21 2.45 -14.38 8.03
C GLY A 21 1.51 -13.28 7.52
N ASP A 22 1.50 -12.99 6.22
CA ASP A 22 0.72 -11.88 5.65
C ASP A 22 -0.79 -12.17 5.74
N ARG A 23 -1.19 -13.43 5.52
CA ARG A 23 -2.60 -13.84 5.67
C ARG A 23 -3.13 -13.62 7.09
N ALA A 24 -2.28 -13.79 8.12
CA ALA A 24 -2.66 -13.63 9.51
C ALA A 24 -2.72 -12.14 9.93
N LYS A 25 -1.90 -11.28 9.34
CA LYS A 25 -1.89 -9.84 9.63
C LYS A 25 -3.02 -9.08 8.92
N PHE A 26 -3.49 -9.58 7.78
CA PHE A 26 -4.28 -8.78 6.84
C PHE A 26 -5.74 -9.16 6.67
N GLY A 27 -6.21 -10.30 7.19
CA GLY A 27 -7.63 -10.70 7.19
C GLY A 27 -8.34 -10.55 5.83
N PRO A 28 -9.67 -10.76 5.76
CA PRO A 28 -10.45 -10.40 4.58
C PRO A 28 -10.81 -8.91 4.65
N VAL A 29 -9.85 -8.02 4.45
CA VAL A 29 -10.17 -6.63 4.08
C VAL A 29 -10.47 -6.62 2.59
N VAL A 30 -11.69 -6.18 2.24
CA VAL A 30 -12.06 -5.92 0.84
C VAL A 30 -11.43 -4.58 0.47
N LEU A 31 -10.39 -4.66 -0.36
CA LEU A 31 -9.73 -3.51 -0.96
C LEU A 31 -10.06 -3.50 -2.44
N ASP A 32 -9.90 -2.35 -3.07
CA ASP A 32 -9.75 -2.31 -4.50
C ASP A 32 -8.50 -3.11 -4.91
N GLU A 33 -8.69 -4.09 -5.79
CA GLU A 33 -7.63 -4.99 -6.28
C GLU A 33 -7.16 -4.61 -7.69
N THR A 34 -7.63 -3.49 -8.24
CA THR A 34 -7.21 -3.00 -9.56
C THR A 34 -5.75 -2.55 -9.56
N ASP A 35 -5.27 -1.97 -8.46
CA ASP A 35 -3.87 -1.60 -8.26
C ASP A 35 -3.14 -2.61 -7.36
N PRO A 36 -2.17 -3.38 -7.90
CA PRO A 36 -1.42 -4.36 -7.14
C PRO A 36 -0.52 -3.76 -6.05
N ASN A 37 -0.16 -2.47 -6.14
CA ASN A 37 0.64 -1.78 -5.14
C ASN A 37 -0.23 -1.23 -3.98
N PHE A 38 -1.49 -0.90 -4.24
CA PHE A 38 -2.37 -0.29 -3.24
C PHE A 38 -2.54 -1.17 -2.00
N ARG A 39 -2.71 -2.48 -2.17
CA ARG A 39 -2.88 -3.41 -1.03
C ARG A 39 -1.75 -3.28 0.00
N ARG A 40 -0.50 -3.26 -0.46
CA ARG A 40 0.65 -3.16 0.44
C ARG A 40 0.80 -1.75 1.00
N ALA A 41 0.53 -0.71 0.21
CA ALA A 41 0.49 0.68 0.69
C ALA A 41 -0.54 0.86 1.80
N TYR A 42 -1.77 0.37 1.60
CA TYR A 42 -2.85 0.36 2.59
C TYR A 42 -2.35 -0.18 3.93
N PHE A 43 -1.72 -1.36 3.95
CA PHE A 43 -1.26 -1.93 5.21
C PHE A 43 -0.09 -1.20 5.86
N ILE A 44 0.79 -0.57 5.09
CA ILE A 44 1.81 0.33 5.65
C ILE A 44 1.13 1.52 6.33
N ILE A 45 0.13 2.12 5.68
CA ILE A 45 -0.62 3.26 6.21
C ILE A 45 -1.34 2.89 7.51
N GLN A 46 -2.02 1.74 7.54
CA GLN A 46 -2.69 1.24 8.75
C GLN A 46 -1.72 1.01 9.92
N ASP A 47 -0.52 0.47 9.64
CA ASP A 47 0.48 0.12 10.66
C ASP A 47 1.31 1.32 11.15
N ARG A 48 1.61 2.27 10.26
CA ARG A 48 2.56 3.36 10.52
C ARG A 48 1.93 4.73 10.74
N CYS A 49 0.74 4.96 10.20
CA CYS A 49 0.13 6.29 10.15
C CYS A 49 -1.11 6.38 11.04
N VAL A 50 -2.04 5.43 10.90
CA VAL A 50 -3.38 5.52 11.52
C VAL A 50 -3.33 5.60 13.04
N SER A 51 -2.36 4.97 13.71
CA SER A 51 -2.27 4.97 15.19
C SER A 51 -2.11 6.35 15.83
N CYS A 52 -1.63 7.35 15.09
CA CYS A 52 -1.52 8.73 15.55
C CYS A 52 -2.48 9.68 14.82
N HIS A 53 -3.21 9.17 13.84
CA HIS A 53 -4.11 9.93 12.97
C HIS A 53 -5.59 9.58 13.16
N ASP A 54 -5.92 8.82 14.20
CA ASP A 54 -7.25 8.33 14.56
C ASP A 54 -8.25 9.38 15.12
N HIS A 55 -7.86 10.66 15.14
CA HIS A 55 -8.71 11.75 15.63
C HIS A 55 -8.89 12.89 14.63
N ARG A 56 -7.80 13.38 14.05
CA ARG A 56 -7.83 14.55 13.14
C ARG A 56 -7.93 14.16 11.67
N HIS A 57 -7.41 12.99 11.32
CA HIS A 57 -7.42 12.44 9.96
C HIS A 57 -7.88 10.97 9.98
N ASP A 58 -8.87 10.72 10.82
CA ASP A 58 -9.41 9.40 11.16
C ASP A 58 -9.96 8.66 9.93
N LYS A 59 -10.54 9.40 8.98
CA LYS A 59 -11.05 8.86 7.71
C LYS A 59 -10.03 8.05 6.89
N TRP A 60 -8.73 8.31 7.03
CA TRP A 60 -7.69 7.57 6.29
C TRP A 60 -7.68 6.09 6.65
N ALA A 61 -8.14 5.73 7.86
CA ALA A 61 -8.29 4.34 8.26
C ALA A 61 -9.28 3.59 7.36
N ASP A 62 -10.27 4.31 6.82
CA ASP A 62 -11.37 3.75 6.06
C ASP A 62 -11.11 3.72 4.55
N PHE A 63 -10.09 4.42 4.03
CA PHE A 63 -9.78 4.41 2.60
C PHE A 63 -9.33 3.03 2.13
N LYS A 64 -10.17 2.37 1.31
CA LYS A 64 -10.00 1.04 0.74
C LYS A 64 -9.80 1.06 -0.79
N SER A 65 -9.73 2.22 -1.42
CA SER A 65 -9.39 2.35 -2.85
C SER A 65 -8.48 3.55 -3.14
N ASN A 66 -7.86 3.53 -4.31
CA ASN A 66 -7.07 4.64 -4.85
C ASN A 66 -7.91 5.92 -4.99
N ASP A 67 -9.13 5.81 -5.52
CA ASP A 67 -10.06 6.94 -5.72
C ASP A 67 -10.25 7.80 -4.46
N GLU A 68 -10.29 7.19 -3.27
CA GLU A 68 -10.46 7.91 -2.01
C GLU A 68 -9.23 8.77 -1.67
N TRP A 69 -8.03 8.29 -1.97
CA TRP A 69 -6.80 9.05 -1.76
C TRP A 69 -6.64 10.20 -2.76
N GLU A 70 -7.03 9.98 -4.02
CA GLU A 70 -7.00 11.00 -5.07
C GLU A 70 -8.08 12.06 -4.86
N SER A 71 -9.32 11.66 -4.58
CA SER A 71 -10.45 12.60 -4.40
C SER A 71 -10.26 13.54 -3.22
N GLU A 72 -9.46 13.14 -2.22
CA GLU A 72 -9.08 13.95 -1.08
C GLU A 72 -7.86 14.85 -1.34
N GLY A 73 -7.27 14.75 -2.53
CA GLY A 73 -6.10 15.53 -2.95
C GLY A 73 -4.80 15.15 -2.24
N LEU A 74 -4.77 14.02 -1.54
CA LEU A 74 -3.59 13.56 -0.79
C LEU A 74 -2.56 12.92 -1.71
N VAL A 75 -3.04 12.25 -2.75
CA VAL A 75 -2.23 11.59 -3.78
C VAL A 75 -2.54 12.20 -5.14
N VAL A 76 -1.50 12.56 -5.87
CA VAL A 76 -1.55 12.95 -7.28
C VAL A 76 -1.01 11.77 -8.10
N PRO A 77 -1.84 11.08 -8.90
CA PRO A 77 -1.42 9.89 -9.65
C PRO A 77 -0.17 10.14 -10.50
N GLY A 78 0.81 9.26 -10.37
CA GLY A 78 2.09 9.33 -11.10
C GLY A 78 3.04 10.43 -10.63
N GLN A 79 2.69 11.21 -9.61
CA GLN A 79 3.45 12.38 -9.17
C GLN A 79 3.73 12.34 -7.66
N PRO A 80 4.63 11.44 -7.19
CA PRO A 80 4.94 11.33 -5.77
C PRO A 80 5.53 12.63 -5.20
N ALA A 81 6.30 13.37 -5.98
CA ALA A 81 6.95 14.59 -5.52
C ALA A 81 6.01 15.77 -5.27
N THR A 82 4.77 15.72 -5.77
CA THR A 82 3.74 16.75 -5.59
C THR A 82 2.54 16.25 -4.79
N SER A 83 2.58 14.99 -4.36
CA SER A 83 1.56 14.38 -3.52
C SER A 83 1.83 14.74 -2.06
N GLU A 84 0.89 15.45 -1.42
CA GLU A 84 1.03 15.83 0.00
C GLU A 84 1.36 14.62 0.88
N PHE A 85 0.76 13.46 0.58
CA PHE A 85 1.02 12.21 1.27
C PHE A 85 2.52 11.86 1.36
N ILE A 86 3.27 11.97 0.25
CA ILE A 86 4.70 11.66 0.21
C ILE A 86 5.53 12.79 0.82
N GLU A 87 5.18 14.04 0.53
CA GLU A 87 5.86 15.23 1.06
C GLU A 87 5.86 15.28 2.60
N ARG A 88 4.80 14.77 3.24
CA ARG A 88 4.68 14.72 4.71
C ARG A 88 5.57 13.67 5.36
N ILE A 89 5.89 12.57 4.66
CA ILE A 89 6.67 11.46 5.23
C ILE A 89 8.13 11.84 5.39
N VAL A 90 8.73 12.34 4.31
CA VAL A 90 10.09 12.88 4.32
C VAL A 90 10.00 14.38 4.11
N ASN A 91 10.37 15.13 5.13
CA ASN A 91 10.53 16.57 5.11
C ASN A 91 11.59 16.92 4.07
N THR A 92 11.13 17.09 2.84
CA THR A 92 11.90 17.57 1.69
C THR A 92 12.25 19.06 1.81
N GLY A 93 11.99 19.68 2.97
CA GLY A 93 12.18 21.11 3.24
C GLY A 93 10.93 21.96 2.98
N GLN A 94 9.83 21.36 2.49
CA GLN A 94 8.57 22.06 2.16
C GLN A 94 7.51 22.01 3.28
N VAL A 95 7.69 21.14 4.28
CA VAL A 95 6.76 20.94 5.41
C VAL A 95 7.46 21.14 6.75
N SER A 96 6.72 21.59 7.77
CA SER A 96 7.28 22.00 9.07
C SER A 96 7.95 20.86 9.87
N SER A 97 7.63 19.60 9.56
CA SER A 97 8.17 18.42 10.25
C SER A 97 7.90 17.14 9.46
N ASN A 98 8.77 16.13 9.63
CA ASN A 98 8.52 14.75 9.18
C ASN A 98 7.29 14.17 9.89
N MET A 99 6.61 13.25 9.22
CA MET A 99 5.77 12.24 9.86
C MET A 99 6.57 10.93 10.02
N PRO A 100 6.52 10.27 11.19
CA PRO A 100 5.85 10.71 12.42
C PRO A 100 6.60 11.87 13.12
N PRO A 101 5.88 12.79 13.80
CA PRO A 101 6.50 13.95 14.44
C PRO A 101 7.40 13.51 15.61
N GLY A 102 8.70 13.76 15.49
CA GLY A 102 9.69 13.35 16.50
C GLY A 102 9.87 11.85 16.66
N GLY A 103 9.26 11.04 15.79
CA GLY A 103 9.35 9.58 15.81
C GLY A 103 10.49 9.06 14.92
N SER A 104 10.64 7.73 14.92
CA SER A 104 11.57 7.07 14.01
C SER A 104 11.06 7.19 12.57
N PRO A 105 11.96 7.39 11.58
CA PRO A 105 11.56 7.40 10.18
C PRO A 105 10.97 6.05 9.77
N LEU A 106 10.16 6.06 8.72
CA LEU A 106 9.72 4.82 8.09
C LEU A 106 10.94 4.04 7.58
N PRO A 107 10.92 2.70 7.66
CA PRO A 107 11.93 1.87 6.98
C PRO A 107 12.00 2.20 5.50
N ASP A 108 13.21 2.28 4.95
CA ASP A 108 13.45 2.65 3.54
C ASP A 108 12.61 1.81 2.54
N ALA A 109 12.43 0.52 2.82
CA ALA A 109 11.64 -0.37 1.98
C ALA A 109 10.14 -0.04 2.00
N GLU A 110 9.59 0.38 3.15
CA GLU A 110 8.19 0.79 3.24
C GLU A 110 7.99 2.14 2.57
N TYR A 111 8.89 3.10 2.80
CA TYR A 111 8.86 4.39 2.12
C TYR A 111 8.98 4.24 0.59
N ALA A 112 9.94 3.45 0.11
CA ALA A 112 10.10 3.18 -1.32
C ALA A 112 8.85 2.53 -1.93
N HIS A 113 8.16 1.66 -1.18
CA HIS A 113 6.91 1.07 -1.64
C HIS A 113 5.78 2.10 -1.74
N LEU A 114 5.67 3.02 -0.78
CA LEU A 114 4.68 4.11 -0.84
C LEU A 114 4.94 5.04 -2.04
N VAL A 115 6.21 5.37 -2.31
CA VAL A 115 6.58 6.15 -3.52
C VAL A 115 6.23 5.38 -4.79
N LYS A 116 6.51 4.07 -4.83
CA LYS A 116 6.17 3.21 -5.98
C LYS A 116 4.67 3.17 -6.22
N TRP A 117 3.87 2.98 -5.17
CA TRP A 117 2.41 3.01 -5.25
C TRP A 117 1.91 4.31 -5.89
N VAL A 118 2.36 5.47 -5.41
CA VAL A 118 1.97 6.76 -6.01
C VAL A 118 2.48 6.93 -7.44
N THR A 119 3.65 6.38 -7.77
CA THR A 119 4.24 6.45 -9.12
C THR A 119 3.48 5.59 -10.13
N GLU A 120 3.06 4.40 -9.71
CA GLU A 120 2.36 3.41 -10.54
C GLU A 120 0.85 3.38 -10.23
N PHE A 121 0.30 4.51 -9.77
CA PHE A 121 -1.09 4.64 -9.37
C PHE A 121 -2.03 4.28 -10.53
N GLN A 122 -2.97 3.37 -10.26
CA GLN A 122 -3.90 2.80 -11.26
C GLN A 122 -5.34 3.02 -10.86
#